data_AF-A0A9D3YI93-F1
#
_entry.id   AF-A0A9D3YI93-F1
#
_cell.length_a   1.000
_cell.length_b   1.000
_cell.length_c   1.000
_cell.angle_alpha   90.00
_cell.angle_beta   90.00
_cell.angle_gamma   90.00
#
_symmetry.space_group_name_H-M   'P 1'
#
loop_
_entity.id
_entity.type
_entity.pdbx_description
1 polymer ?
#
loop_
_entity_poly.entity_id
_entity_poly.type
_entity_poly.pdbx_seq_one_letter_code
_entity_poly.pdbx_strand_id
1 'polypeptide(L)'
;MGSDATMAIEYLVHNTFTPSRGDRSQFINTVVIITDSDSAPLSRIMFLDHAVLASKSRDVLVVSVGPSMGSNAIEELGDSVVHINNSPNLSSDLAAQILAFLKHC
;
A
#
# COMPACT_ATOMS: atom_id res chain seq x y z
N MET A 1 -11.51 15.76 -7.30
CA MET A 1 -10.06 15.83 -7.05
C MET A 1 -9.69 14.61 -6.25
N GLY A 2 -9.06 13.62 -6.90
CA GLY A 2 -8.51 12.43 -6.24
C GLY A 2 -7.40 12.82 -5.28
N SER A 3 -7.20 12.04 -4.22
CA SER A 3 -6.04 12.20 -3.34
C SER A 3 -4.77 11.76 -4.08
N ASP A 4 -3.62 12.29 -3.67
CA ASP A 4 -2.31 11.97 -4.26
C ASP A 4 -2.02 10.45 -4.25
N ALA A 5 -2.57 9.72 -3.29
CA ALA A 5 -2.45 8.27 -3.20
C ALA A 5 -3.20 7.51 -4.32
N THR A 6 -4.39 7.95 -4.70
CA THR A 6 -5.14 7.35 -5.84
C THR A 6 -4.34 7.52 -7.14
N MET A 7 -3.75 8.71 -7.35
CA MET A 7 -2.90 8.94 -8.52
C MET A 7 -1.65 8.04 -8.55
N ALA A 8 -1.05 7.78 -7.39
CA ALA A 8 0.07 6.86 -7.29
C ALA A 8 -0.32 5.42 -7.67
N ILE A 9 -1.52 4.98 -7.27
CA ILE A 9 -2.04 3.65 -7.60
C ILE A 9 -2.34 3.52 -9.09
N GLU A 10 -3.05 4.50 -9.67
CA GLU A 10 -3.29 4.54 -11.11
C GLU A 10 -1.97 4.53 -11.89
N TYR A 11 -0.97 5.27 -11.42
CA TYR A 11 0.34 5.30 -12.04
C TYR A 11 1.02 3.91 -11.99
N LEU A 12 0.98 3.23 -10.85
CA LEU A 12 1.52 1.87 -10.72
C LEU A 12 0.90 0.92 -11.76
N VAL A 13 -0.43 0.92 -11.87
CA VAL A 13 -1.16 -0.03 -12.72
C VAL A 13 -0.97 0.28 -14.20
N HIS A 14 -1.03 1.55 -14.58
CA HIS A 14 -1.00 1.94 -15.99
C HIS A 14 0.40 2.17 -16.55
N ASN A 15 1.38 2.48 -15.69
CA ASN A 15 2.71 2.87 -16.14
C ASN A 15 3.83 2.00 -15.57
N THR A 16 3.67 1.38 -14.40
CA THR A 16 4.73 0.56 -13.79
C THR A 16 4.57 -0.93 -14.12
N PHE A 17 3.38 -1.50 -13.89
CA PHE A 17 3.07 -2.91 -14.15
C PHE A 17 2.72 -3.15 -15.63
N THR A 18 3.68 -2.85 -16.50
CA THR A 18 3.56 -3.09 -17.94
C THR A 18 4.78 -3.86 -18.46
N PRO A 19 4.60 -4.77 -19.45
CA PRO A 19 5.73 -5.51 -20.02
C PRO A 19 6.83 -4.60 -20.58
N SER A 20 6.43 -3.45 -21.16
CA SER A 20 7.36 -2.44 -21.68
C SER A 20 8.24 -1.79 -20.63
N ARG A 21 7.91 -1.97 -19.35
CA ARG A 21 8.61 -1.42 -18.19
C ARG A 21 9.27 -2.50 -17.33
N GLY A 22 9.32 -3.74 -17.85
CA GLY A 22 9.99 -4.86 -17.20
C GLY A 22 9.08 -5.72 -16.32
N ASP A 23 7.76 -5.49 -16.33
CA ASP A 23 6.82 -6.39 -15.68
C ASP A 23 6.87 -7.79 -16.34
N ARG A 24 6.77 -8.81 -15.50
CA ARG A 24 6.86 -10.22 -15.89
C ARG A 24 5.59 -10.91 -15.44
N SER A 25 4.66 -11.12 -16.37
CA SER A 25 3.31 -11.66 -16.08
C SER A 25 3.28 -13.04 -15.40
N GLN A 26 4.40 -13.78 -15.38
CA GLN A 26 4.55 -15.04 -14.67
C GLN A 26 4.93 -14.89 -13.19
N PHE A 27 5.23 -13.68 -12.73
CA PHE A 27 5.51 -13.35 -11.33
C PHE A 27 4.40 -12.43 -10.81
N ILE A 28 4.00 -12.65 -9.55
CA ILE A 28 3.00 -11.83 -8.88
C ILE A 28 3.64 -10.47 -8.54
N ASN A 29 2.94 -9.38 -8.83
CA ASN A 29 3.33 -8.07 -8.33
C ASN A 29 2.94 -7.93 -6.86
N THR A 30 3.79 -7.27 -6.09
CA THR A 30 3.57 -6.89 -4.70
C THR A 30 3.70 -5.37 -4.60
N VAL A 31 2.80 -4.74 -3.86
CA VAL A 31 2.78 -3.30 -3.64
C VAL A 31 2.94 -3.01 -2.15
N VAL A 32 3.88 -2.13 -1.82
CA VAL A 32 4.04 -1.59 -0.46
C VAL A 32 3.79 -0.09 -0.52
N ILE A 33 2.74 0.37 0.16
CA ILE A 33 2.37 1.79 0.26
C ILE A 33 2.78 2.28 1.63
N ILE A 34 3.62 3.32 1.70
CA ILE A 34 4.02 3.95 2.96
C ILE A 34 3.46 5.36 2.97
N THR A 35 2.65 5.68 3.98
CA THR A 35 1.95 6.97 4.11
C THR A 35 1.99 7.45 5.54
N ASP A 36 1.89 8.77 5.75
CA ASP A 36 1.65 9.29 7.10
C ASP A 36 0.18 9.09 7.53
N SER A 37 -0.10 9.28 8.81
CA SER A 37 -1.44 9.11 9.40
C SER A 37 -2.40 10.29 9.16
N ASP A 38 -1.96 11.37 8.50
CA ASP A 38 -2.67 12.66 8.43
C ASP A 38 -3.01 13.09 6.98
N SER A 39 -2.36 12.48 5.99
CA SER A 39 -2.54 12.77 4.56
C SER A 39 -3.82 12.13 4.00
N ALA A 40 -4.94 12.76 4.31
CA ALA A 40 -6.27 12.54 3.74
C ALA A 40 -6.85 11.14 4.01
N PRO A 41 -8.18 10.97 4.00
CA PRO A 41 -8.75 9.73 4.47
C PRO A 41 -8.35 8.62 3.51
N LEU A 42 -7.57 7.67 4.02
CA LEU A 42 -7.22 6.43 3.32
C LEU A 42 -8.48 5.69 2.82
N SER A 43 -9.68 5.99 3.36
CA SER A 43 -10.97 5.55 2.84
C SER A 43 -11.30 6.09 1.44
N ARG A 44 -10.45 6.98 0.89
CA ARG A 44 -10.55 7.48 -0.48
C ARG A 44 -9.62 6.79 -1.46
N ILE A 45 -8.70 5.92 -1.02
CA ILE A 45 -8.17 4.88 -1.91
C ILE A 45 -9.39 3.97 -2.14
N MET A 46 -10.14 4.25 -3.20
CA MET A 46 -11.50 3.74 -3.32
C MET A 46 -11.45 2.22 -3.48
N PHE A 47 -12.56 1.55 -3.21
CA PHE A 47 -12.81 0.16 -3.65
C PHE A 47 -12.42 -0.09 -5.12
N LEU A 48 -12.53 0.95 -5.97
CA LEU A 48 -12.06 0.94 -7.36
C LEU A 48 -10.54 0.79 -7.49
N ASP A 49 -9.76 1.47 -6.65
CA ASP A 49 -8.30 1.38 -6.61
C ASP A 49 -7.87 -0.02 -6.17
N HIS A 50 -8.58 -0.60 -5.19
CA HIS A 50 -8.34 -1.99 -4.76
C HIS A 50 -8.69 -3.00 -5.87
N ALA A 51 -9.81 -2.85 -6.57
CA ALA A 51 -10.16 -3.75 -7.67
C ALA A 51 -9.16 -3.68 -8.84
N VAL A 52 -8.68 -2.47 -9.15
CA VAL A 52 -7.68 -2.24 -10.20
C VAL A 52 -6.31 -2.79 -9.77
N LEU A 53 -5.90 -2.59 -8.52
CA LEU A 53 -4.71 -3.22 -7.95
C LEU A 53 -4.82 -4.74 -7.91
N ALA A 54 -5.94 -5.28 -7.45
CA ALA A 54 -6.20 -6.72 -7.37
C ALA A 54 -6.12 -7.42 -8.74
N SER A 55 -6.35 -6.68 -9.83
CA SER A 55 -6.18 -7.19 -11.20
C SER A 55 -4.71 -7.35 -11.63
N LYS A 56 -3.76 -6.78 -10.88
CA LYS A 56 -2.32 -6.73 -11.21
C LYS A 56 -1.39 -7.20 -10.11
N SER A 57 -1.82 -7.10 -8.87
CA SER A 57 -1.08 -7.36 -7.64
C SER A 57 -1.95 -8.20 -6.73
N ARG A 58 -1.36 -9.19 -6.08
CA ARG A 58 -2.06 -10.06 -5.14
C ARG A 58 -1.82 -9.68 -3.68
N ASP A 59 -0.72 -8.97 -3.44
CA ASP A 59 -0.24 -8.61 -2.12
C ASP A 59 -0.10 -7.09 -2.04
N VAL A 60 -0.97 -6.43 -1.28
CA VAL A 60 -0.90 -5.00 -1.00
C VAL A 60 -0.68 -4.80 0.49
N LEU A 61 0.50 -4.29 0.86
CA LEU A 61 0.84 -3.91 2.22
C LEU A 61 0.73 -2.40 2.37
N VAL A 62 -0.15 -1.93 3.24
CA VAL A 62 -0.24 -0.51 3.59
C VAL A 62 0.43 -0.29 4.94
N VAL A 63 1.42 0.59 4.96
CA VAL A 63 2.13 1.01 6.17
C VAL A 63 1.80 2.47 6.46
N SER A 64 1.11 2.70 7.56
CA SER A 64 0.85 4.04 8.09
C SER A 64 1.87 4.40 9.17
N VAL A 65 2.45 5.59 9.08
CA VAL A 65 3.45 6.10 10.03
C VAL A 65 2.94 7.37 10.70
N GLY A 66 2.89 7.40 12.02
CA GLY A 66 2.46 8.60 12.75
C GLY A 66 1.59 8.30 13.97
N PRO A 67 1.05 9.31 14.65
CA PRO A 67 0.10 9.09 15.73
C PRO A 67 -1.18 8.44 15.21
N SER A 68 -1.65 7.39 15.88
CA SER A 68 -2.87 6.67 15.47
C SER A 68 -4.09 7.60 15.53
N MET A 69 -4.63 7.95 14.37
CA MET A 69 -5.97 8.49 14.26
C MET A 69 -6.91 7.31 14.01
N GLY A 70 -7.92 7.12 14.86
CA GLY A 70 -8.84 5.97 14.79
C GLY A 70 -9.36 5.76 13.36
N SER A 71 -9.05 4.61 12.77
CA SER A 71 -9.08 4.46 11.31
C SER A 71 -9.89 3.27 10.82
N ASN A 72 -11.18 3.50 10.55
CA ASN A 72 -11.98 2.59 9.69
C ASN A 72 -11.50 2.61 8.22
N ALA A 73 -10.73 3.64 7.86
CA ALA A 73 -10.31 3.97 6.49
C ALA A 73 -9.12 3.16 5.96
N ILE A 74 -8.24 2.67 6.84
CA ILE A 74 -7.01 1.98 6.42
C ILE A 74 -7.28 0.48 6.26
N GLU A 75 -8.15 -0.08 7.11
CA GLU A 75 -8.57 -1.48 7.09
C GLU A 75 -9.27 -1.89 5.78
N GLU A 76 -9.80 -0.93 5.00
CA GLU A 76 -10.50 -1.20 3.74
C GLU A 76 -9.56 -1.34 2.51
N LEU A 77 -8.26 -1.10 2.65
CA LEU A 77 -7.34 -0.94 1.50
C LEU A 77 -6.41 -2.10 1.19
N GLY A 78 -6.25 -3.02 2.13
CA GLY A 78 -5.31 -4.11 1.94
C GLY A 78 -5.67 -5.31 2.77
N ASP A 79 -5.28 -6.47 2.27
CA ASP A 79 -5.31 -7.73 3.01
C ASP A 79 -4.43 -7.67 4.27
N SER A 80 -3.52 -6.69 4.37
CA SER A 80 -2.70 -6.43 5.56
C SER A 80 -2.38 -4.96 5.73
N VAL A 81 -2.82 -4.41 6.86
CA VAL A 81 -2.50 -3.04 7.31
C VAL A 81 -1.53 -3.11 8.47
N VAL A 82 -0.44 -2.36 8.38
CA VAL A 82 0.53 -2.19 9.46
C VAL A 82 0.56 -0.72 9.87
N HIS A 83 0.39 -0.47 11.17
CA HIS A 83 0.56 0.85 11.73
C HIS A 83 1.85 0.92 12.55
N ILE A 84 2.70 1.91 12.24
CA ILE A 84 3.93 2.22 12.96
C ILE A 84 3.72 3.55 13.67
N ASN A 85 3.50 3.48 14.99
CA ASN A 85 3.46 4.68 15.83
C ASN A 85 4.80 5.39 15.76
N ASN A 86 4.76 6.71 15.54
CA ASN A 86 5.89 7.63 15.42
C ASN A 86 7.16 7.18 16.18
N SER A 87 7.97 6.33 15.53
CA SER A 87 9.07 5.61 16.16
C SER A 87 10.40 6.27 15.80
N PRO A 88 11.30 6.50 16.77
CA PRO A 88 12.65 6.97 16.47
C PRO A 88 13.46 5.96 15.63
N ASN A 89 12.97 4.71 15.51
CA ASN A 89 13.60 3.63 14.77
C ASN A 89 12.72 3.12 13.61
N LEU A 90 12.08 4.04 12.87
CA LEU A 90 11.19 3.72 11.74
C LEU A 90 11.77 2.65 10.80
N SER A 91 13.07 2.71 10.49
CA SER A 91 13.70 1.75 9.57
C SER A 91 13.70 0.32 10.09
N SER A 92 13.97 0.08 11.37
CA SER A 92 13.97 -1.28 11.92
C SER A 92 12.56 -1.81 12.08
N ASP A 93 11.63 -0.96 12.49
CA ASP A 93 10.24 -1.35 12.72
C ASP A 93 9.53 -1.66 11.39
N LEU A 94 9.75 -0.83 10.38
CA LEU A 94 9.28 -1.07 9.01
C LEU A 94 9.87 -2.35 8.44
N ALA A 95 11.18 -2.56 8.57
CA ALA A 95 11.83 -3.76 8.04
C ALA A 95 11.29 -5.04 8.68
N ALA A 96 11.08 -5.05 10.00
CA ALA A 96 10.52 -6.20 10.71
C ALA A 96 9.10 -6.53 10.22
N GLN A 97 8.27 -5.51 9.99
CA GLN A 97 6.89 -5.68 9.54
C GLN A 97 6.80 -6.14 8.08
N ILE A 98 7.61 -5.57 7.18
CA ILE A 98 7.73 -6.04 5.79
C ILE A 98 8.19 -7.51 5.76
N LEU A 99 9.21 -7.86 6.56
CA LEU A 99 9.69 -9.23 6.66
C LEU A 99 8.63 -10.20 7.20
N ALA A 100 7.79 -9.77 8.13
CA ALA A 100 6.69 -10.58 8.63
C ALA A 100 5.64 -10.81 7.53
N PHE A 101 5.23 -9.76 6.81
CA PHE A 101 4.29 -9.85 5.69
C PHE A 101 4.78 -10.79 4.59
N LEU A 102 6.02 -10.62 4.13
CA LEU A 102 6.60 -11.42 3.04
C LEU A 102 6.77 -12.91 3.38
N LYS A 103 6.73 -13.31 4.66
CA LYS A 103 6.75 -14.72 5.05
C LYS A 103 5.41 -15.43 4.85
N HIS A 104 4.33 -14.67 4.63
CA HIS A 104 2.99 -15.19 4.42
C HIS A 104 2.54 -15.15 2.95
N CYS A 105 3.36 -14.57 2.06
CA CYS A 105 3.23 -14.62 0.61
C CYS A 105 3.90 -15.89 0.03
#